data_AF-A0A850XK80-F1
#
_entry.id   AF-A0A850XK80-F1
#
_cell.length_a   1.000
_cell.length_b   1.000
_cell.length_c   1.000
_cell.angle_alpha   90.00
_cell.angle_beta   90.00
_cell.angle_gamma   90.00
#
_symmetry.space_group_name_H-M   'P 1'
#
loop_
_entity.id
_entity.type
_entity.pdbx_description
1 polymer ?
#
loop_
_entity_poly.entity_id
_entity_poly.type
_entity_poly.pdbx_seq_one_letter_code
_entity_poly.pdbx_strand_id
1 'polypeptide(L)'
;PLQELAAKLHAQFPEHYPDANHKPEMAIALTPFEGLCGFRPVEEIVSFLQAVPELRALIGEVAAEQLERSGSDDPRGVSAALRVCFTRLMKSEKKFFVDQLNTLVKRVSQEAEEGKDTSASNGDLLLRLHSQYPGDIGCFTIYFLNLVRLEPGEAMFLGANEPHAYLHGDCVECMACSDNTVRAGLTPKFIDVLTLCEMLNYTPAPSSSKIFPATQSQLDPSVYLYDPPVPDFAIMKIEV
;
A
#
# COMPACT_ATOMS: atom_id res chain seq x y z
N PRO A 1 -8.24 -3.73 10.15
CA PRO A 1 -9.17 -4.87 9.95
C PRO A 1 -10.61 -4.37 10.06
N LEU A 2 -11.58 -5.06 9.45
CA LEU A 2 -13.01 -4.81 9.74
C LEU A 2 -13.34 -5.17 11.19
N GLN A 3 -14.41 -4.58 11.74
CA GLN A 3 -14.83 -4.74 13.14
C GLN A 3 -14.89 -6.21 13.60
N GLU A 4 -15.53 -7.08 12.82
CA GLU A 4 -15.66 -8.50 13.17
C GLU A 4 -14.31 -9.23 13.23
N LEU A 5 -13.40 -8.89 12.31
CA LEU A 5 -12.06 -9.49 12.29
C LEU A 5 -11.22 -8.94 13.44
N ALA A 6 -11.31 -7.65 13.74
CA ALA A 6 -10.64 -7.03 14.88
C ALA A 6 -11.02 -7.71 16.20
N ALA A 7 -12.32 -7.93 16.43
CA ALA A 7 -12.80 -8.64 17.63
C ALA A 7 -12.26 -10.08 17.73
N LYS A 8 -12.19 -10.81 16.60
CA LYS A 8 -11.63 -12.17 16.57
C LYS A 8 -10.13 -12.17 16.85
N LEU A 9 -9.39 -11.26 16.22
CA LEU A 9 -7.94 -11.15 16.37
C LEU A 9 -7.55 -10.75 17.80
N HIS A 10 -8.26 -9.80 18.39
CA HIS A 10 -8.07 -9.41 19.80
C HIS A 10 -8.32 -10.57 20.76
N ALA A 11 -9.37 -11.35 20.53
CA ALA A 11 -9.68 -12.50 21.38
C ALA A 11 -8.63 -13.61 21.28
N GLN A 12 -7.96 -13.76 20.14
CA GLN A 12 -6.99 -14.83 19.88
C GLN A 12 -5.54 -14.44 20.19
N PHE A 13 -5.14 -13.21 19.86
CA PHE A 13 -3.77 -12.71 19.96
C PHE A 13 -3.74 -11.27 20.53
N PRO A 14 -4.20 -11.05 21.77
CA PRO A 14 -4.34 -9.71 22.37
C PRO A 14 -3.01 -8.94 22.50
N GLU A 15 -1.88 -9.63 22.51
CA GLU A 15 -0.53 -9.05 22.51
C GLU A 15 -0.15 -8.39 21.16
N HIS A 16 -0.84 -8.75 20.09
CA HIS A 16 -0.63 -8.21 18.74
C HIS A 16 -1.79 -7.32 18.27
N TYR A 17 -2.99 -7.56 18.80
CA TYR A 17 -4.21 -6.83 18.49
C TYR A 17 -4.85 -6.33 19.80
N PRO A 18 -4.51 -5.10 20.25
CA PRO A 18 -4.79 -4.65 21.62
C PRO A 18 -6.25 -4.32 21.89
N ASP A 19 -7.09 -4.20 20.86
CA ASP A 19 -8.50 -3.82 20.98
C ASP A 19 -9.39 -4.54 19.95
N ALA A 20 -10.70 -4.52 20.15
CA ALA A 20 -11.67 -5.17 19.27
C ALA A 20 -12.20 -4.27 18.14
N ASN A 21 -11.60 -3.09 17.93
CA ASN A 21 -12.16 -2.05 17.09
C ASN A 21 -11.56 -2.04 15.68
N HIS A 22 -12.35 -1.58 14.71
CA HIS A 22 -11.83 -1.23 13.39
C HIS A 22 -10.97 0.04 13.45
N LYS A 23 -10.24 0.30 12.38
CA LYS A 23 -9.35 1.46 12.28
C LYS A 23 -9.44 2.12 10.89
N PRO A 24 -10.56 2.79 10.56
CA PRO A 24 -10.56 3.73 9.44
C PRO A 24 -9.64 4.92 9.77
N GLU A 25 -8.89 5.38 8.78
CA GLU A 25 -7.87 6.43 8.94
C GLU A 25 -7.99 7.42 7.76
N MET A 26 -7.63 8.68 7.97
CA MET A 26 -7.56 9.70 6.93
C MET A 26 -6.32 10.55 7.15
N ALA A 27 -5.58 10.80 6.07
CA ALA A 27 -4.43 11.70 6.04
C ALA A 27 -4.74 12.92 5.16
N ILE A 28 -4.48 14.12 5.67
CA ILE A 28 -4.56 15.38 4.93
C ILE A 28 -3.16 15.99 4.89
N ALA A 29 -2.63 16.21 3.68
CA ALA A 29 -1.28 16.71 3.48
C ALA A 29 -1.13 18.16 3.99
N LEU A 30 -0.08 18.42 4.77
CA LEU A 30 0.34 19.76 5.19
C LEU A 30 1.52 20.27 4.34
N THR A 31 2.36 19.36 3.88
CA THR A 31 3.42 19.57 2.87
C THR A 31 3.16 18.62 1.69
N PRO A 32 3.92 18.69 0.58
CA PRO A 32 3.95 17.58 -0.36
C PRO A 32 4.17 16.27 0.39
N PHE A 33 3.26 15.31 0.19
CA PHE A 33 3.17 14.09 0.98
C PHE A 33 3.15 12.88 0.05
N GLU A 34 3.91 11.84 0.38
CA GLU A 34 3.99 10.61 -0.39
C GLU A 34 3.58 9.42 0.48
N GLY A 35 2.70 8.58 -0.05
CA GLY A 35 2.26 7.34 0.59
C GLY A 35 2.02 6.22 -0.40
N LEU A 36 2.08 4.98 0.07
CA LEU A 36 1.52 3.83 -0.63
C LEU A 36 0.07 3.66 -0.19
N CYS A 37 -0.86 3.44 -1.12
CA CYS A 37 -2.26 3.18 -0.75
C CYS A 37 -2.99 2.34 -1.79
N GLY A 38 -3.45 1.15 -1.37
CA GLY A 38 -4.25 0.26 -2.19
C GLY A 38 -3.50 -0.34 -3.36
N PHE A 39 -4.07 -1.39 -3.94
CA PHE A 39 -3.50 -2.05 -5.10
C PHE A 39 -3.62 -1.16 -6.34
N ARG A 40 -2.52 -1.03 -7.10
CA ARG A 40 -2.49 -0.31 -8.37
C ARG A 40 -3.22 -1.08 -9.48
N PRO A 41 -3.54 -0.46 -10.63
CA PRO A 41 -4.10 -1.16 -11.79
C PRO A 41 -3.25 -2.37 -12.17
N VAL A 42 -3.90 -3.46 -12.56
CA VAL A 42 -3.22 -4.76 -12.79
C VAL A 42 -2.25 -4.68 -13.96
N GLU A 43 -2.55 -3.84 -14.94
CA GLU A 43 -1.71 -3.56 -16.09
C GLU A 43 -0.34 -2.98 -15.66
N GLU A 44 -0.33 -2.14 -14.63
CA GLU A 44 0.91 -1.61 -14.05
C GLU A 44 1.68 -2.71 -13.30
N ILE A 45 0.99 -3.55 -12.52
CA ILE A 45 1.61 -4.68 -11.82
C ILE A 45 2.26 -5.65 -12.82
N VAL A 46 1.55 -5.97 -13.90
CA VAL A 46 2.04 -6.79 -15.00
C VAL A 46 3.26 -6.16 -15.66
N SER A 47 3.24 -4.84 -15.87
CA SER A 47 4.40 -4.11 -16.42
C SER A 47 5.63 -4.25 -15.52
N PHE A 48 5.47 -4.18 -14.19
CA PHE A 48 6.58 -4.46 -13.27
C PHE A 48 7.02 -5.92 -13.28
N LEU A 49 6.11 -6.89 -13.41
CA LEU A 49 6.46 -8.31 -13.55
C LEU A 49 7.29 -8.59 -14.81
N GLN A 50 7.12 -7.77 -15.86
CA GLN A 50 7.91 -7.85 -17.09
C GLN A 50 9.25 -7.12 -16.96
N ALA A 51 9.27 -5.94 -16.31
CA ALA A 51 10.45 -5.10 -16.18
C ALA A 51 11.39 -5.49 -15.03
N VAL A 52 10.91 -6.25 -14.04
CA VAL A 52 11.62 -6.59 -12.80
C VAL A 52 11.72 -8.12 -12.66
N PRO A 53 12.75 -8.76 -13.26
CA PRO A 53 12.94 -10.21 -13.18
C PRO A 53 13.02 -10.73 -11.74
N GLU A 54 13.57 -9.93 -10.83
CA GLU A 54 13.74 -10.31 -9.43
C GLU A 54 12.41 -10.43 -8.69
N LEU A 55 11.45 -9.55 -9.04
CA LEU A 55 10.07 -9.64 -8.59
C LEU A 55 9.40 -10.87 -9.21
N ARG A 56 9.53 -11.07 -10.53
CA ARG A 56 8.95 -12.22 -11.24
C ARG A 56 9.42 -13.54 -10.65
N ALA A 57 10.69 -13.65 -10.26
CA ALA A 57 11.24 -14.82 -9.59
C ALA A 57 10.59 -15.12 -8.22
N LEU A 58 10.20 -14.09 -7.44
CA LEU A 58 9.48 -14.27 -6.18
C LEU A 58 8.04 -14.73 -6.41
N ILE A 59 7.39 -14.16 -7.41
CA ILE A 59 6.01 -14.49 -7.76
C ILE A 59 5.93 -15.87 -8.43
N GLY A 60 6.93 -16.25 -9.23
CA GLY A 60 6.98 -17.47 -10.01
C GLY A 60 6.15 -17.39 -11.29
N GLU A 61 6.65 -18.02 -12.36
CA GLU A 61 6.10 -17.94 -13.72
C GLU A 61 4.60 -18.24 -13.80
N VAL A 62 4.14 -19.32 -13.16
CA VAL A 62 2.72 -19.72 -13.23
C VAL A 62 1.79 -18.64 -12.68
N ALA A 63 2.15 -17.99 -11.56
CA ALA A 63 1.33 -16.96 -10.97
C ALA A 63 1.40 -15.64 -11.76
N ALA A 64 2.60 -15.30 -12.26
CA ALA A 64 2.77 -14.13 -13.13
C ALA A 64 1.96 -14.26 -14.43
N GLU A 65 2.05 -15.40 -15.13
CA GLU A 65 1.25 -15.69 -16.33
C GLU A 65 -0.25 -15.69 -16.05
N GLN A 66 -0.67 -16.16 -14.87
CA GLN A 66 -2.08 -16.13 -14.49
C GLN A 66 -2.61 -14.69 -14.36
N LEU A 67 -1.81 -13.79 -13.76
CA LEU A 67 -2.17 -12.38 -13.65
C LEU A 67 -2.13 -11.67 -15.02
N GLU A 68 -1.15 -11.97 -15.86
CA GLU A 68 -1.05 -11.46 -17.24
C GLU A 68 -2.26 -11.84 -18.10
N ARG A 69 -2.81 -13.04 -17.89
CA ARG A 69 -3.99 -13.54 -18.60
C ARG A 69 -5.30 -13.07 -17.99
N SER A 70 -5.30 -12.55 -16.76
CA SER A 70 -6.50 -11.98 -16.15
C SER A 70 -6.77 -10.61 -16.78
N GLY A 71 -7.67 -10.57 -17.76
CA GLY A 71 -8.11 -9.31 -18.37
C GLY A 71 -9.01 -8.52 -17.43
N SER A 72 -9.10 -7.20 -17.66
CA SER A 72 -9.96 -6.27 -16.91
C SER A 72 -11.44 -6.65 -16.90
N ASP A 73 -11.88 -7.48 -17.83
CA ASP A 73 -13.28 -7.90 -18.00
C ASP A 73 -13.75 -8.96 -16.99
N ASP A 74 -12.83 -9.55 -16.19
CA ASP A 74 -13.17 -10.44 -15.07
C ASP A 74 -12.58 -9.93 -13.74
N PRO A 75 -13.26 -8.99 -13.06
CA PRO A 75 -12.78 -8.43 -11.79
C PRO A 75 -12.54 -9.49 -10.69
N ARG A 76 -13.30 -10.59 -10.70
CA ARG A 76 -13.12 -11.67 -9.71
C ARG A 76 -11.88 -12.50 -10.02
N GLY A 77 -11.67 -12.84 -11.28
CA GLY A 77 -10.46 -13.53 -11.75
C GLY A 77 -9.20 -12.72 -11.47
N VAL A 78 -9.24 -11.41 -11.74
CA VAL A 78 -8.18 -10.45 -11.44
C VAL A 78 -7.87 -10.42 -9.95
N SER A 79 -8.89 -10.23 -9.10
CA SER A 79 -8.72 -10.20 -7.64
C SER A 79 -8.09 -11.48 -7.10
N ALA A 80 -8.52 -12.65 -7.60
CA ALA A 80 -7.97 -13.94 -7.22
C ALA A 80 -6.50 -14.11 -7.67
N ALA A 81 -6.16 -13.76 -8.91
CA ALA A 81 -4.80 -13.83 -9.43
C ALA A 81 -3.85 -12.88 -8.68
N LEU A 82 -4.32 -11.67 -8.40
CA LEU A 82 -3.58 -10.67 -7.62
C LEU A 82 -3.30 -11.16 -6.20
N ARG A 83 -4.31 -11.76 -5.55
CA ARG A 83 -4.16 -12.40 -4.24
C ARG A 83 -3.10 -13.48 -4.25
N VAL A 84 -3.10 -14.34 -5.27
CA VAL A 84 -2.07 -15.38 -5.43
C VAL A 84 -0.68 -14.77 -5.51
N CYS A 85 -0.48 -13.76 -6.37
CA CYS A 85 0.81 -13.09 -6.52
C CYS A 85 1.28 -12.46 -5.21
N PHE A 86 0.44 -11.62 -4.59
CA PHE A 86 0.80 -10.95 -3.34
C PHE A 86 1.07 -11.95 -2.20
N THR A 87 0.28 -13.02 -2.12
CA THR A 87 0.51 -14.09 -1.12
C THR A 87 1.86 -14.79 -1.33
N ARG A 88 2.25 -15.04 -2.59
CA ARG A 88 3.56 -15.66 -2.90
C ARG A 88 4.72 -14.75 -2.54
N LEU A 89 4.59 -13.45 -2.80
CA LEU A 89 5.55 -12.47 -2.28
C LEU A 89 5.65 -12.59 -0.77
N MET A 90 4.55 -12.37 -0.04
CA MET A 90 4.56 -12.29 1.43
C MET A 90 4.97 -13.60 2.13
N LYS A 91 4.78 -14.75 1.49
CA LYS A 91 5.22 -16.07 1.99
C LYS A 91 6.62 -16.48 1.53
N SER A 92 7.31 -15.65 0.75
CA SER A 92 8.67 -15.95 0.28
C SER A 92 9.62 -16.13 1.46
N GLU A 93 10.51 -17.11 1.36
CA GLU A 93 11.52 -17.36 2.40
C GLU A 93 12.44 -16.14 2.56
N LYS A 94 12.77 -15.78 3.80
CA LYS A 94 13.58 -14.60 4.11
C LYS A 94 14.88 -14.53 3.34
N LYS A 95 15.63 -15.63 3.31
CA LYS A 95 16.89 -15.66 2.57
C LYS A 95 16.66 -15.38 1.08
N PHE A 96 15.66 -16.01 0.49
CA PHE A 96 15.38 -15.89 -0.93
C PHE A 96 14.97 -14.46 -1.32
N PHE A 97 14.01 -13.84 -0.63
CA PHE A 97 13.61 -12.48 -1.01
C PHE A 97 14.69 -11.44 -0.74
N VAL A 98 15.54 -11.62 0.28
CA VAL A 98 16.67 -10.73 0.53
C VAL A 98 17.71 -10.85 -0.58
N ASP A 99 18.02 -12.06 -1.03
CA ASP A 99 18.95 -12.30 -2.15
C ASP A 99 18.41 -11.64 -3.45
N GLN A 100 17.10 -11.77 -3.71
CA GLN A 100 16.43 -11.11 -4.86
C GLN A 100 16.42 -9.59 -4.73
N LEU A 101 16.17 -9.04 -3.55
CA LEU A 101 16.18 -7.59 -3.31
C LEU A 101 17.57 -7.00 -3.53
N ASN A 102 18.62 -7.64 -3.01
CA ASN A 102 19.99 -7.19 -3.18
C ASN A 102 20.43 -7.24 -4.65
N THR A 103 20.00 -8.27 -5.38
CA THR A 103 20.22 -8.38 -6.83
C THR A 103 19.56 -7.23 -7.58
N LEU A 104 18.30 -6.95 -7.27
CA LEU A 104 17.53 -5.87 -7.87
C LEU A 104 18.15 -4.49 -7.60
N VAL A 105 18.47 -4.19 -6.35
CA VAL A 105 19.11 -2.94 -5.94
C VAL A 105 20.45 -2.76 -6.66
N LYS A 106 21.27 -3.82 -6.75
CA LYS A 106 22.53 -3.77 -7.48
C LYS A 106 22.31 -3.44 -8.95
N ARG A 107 21.37 -4.11 -9.62
CA ARG A 107 21.06 -3.87 -11.04
C ARG A 107 20.58 -2.45 -11.28
N VAL A 108 19.60 -1.98 -10.51
CA VAL A 108 19.04 -0.63 -10.63
C VAL A 108 20.09 0.46 -10.33
N SER A 109 20.94 0.25 -9.33
CA SER A 109 22.04 1.18 -9.02
C SER A 109 23.03 1.29 -10.18
N GLN A 110 23.41 0.16 -10.78
CA GLN A 110 24.29 0.16 -11.96
C GLN A 110 23.65 0.83 -13.17
N GLU A 111 22.37 0.57 -13.43
CA GLU A 111 21.62 1.23 -14.50
C GLU A 111 21.59 2.76 -14.30
N ALA A 112 21.35 3.23 -13.07
CA ALA A 112 21.36 4.65 -12.72
C ALA A 112 22.75 5.30 -12.88
N GLU A 113 23.82 4.61 -12.44
CA GLU A 113 25.21 5.07 -12.62
C GLU A 113 25.61 5.19 -14.10
N GLU A 114 25.06 4.31 -14.95
CA GLU A 114 25.24 4.34 -16.41
C GLU A 114 24.34 5.38 -17.11
N GLY A 115 23.51 6.12 -16.36
CA GLY A 115 22.59 7.13 -16.90
C GLY A 115 21.40 6.54 -17.67
N LYS A 116 21.05 5.28 -17.42
CA LYS A 116 19.85 4.65 -18.00
C LYS A 116 18.59 5.10 -17.25
N ASP A 117 17.46 5.07 -17.95
CA ASP A 117 16.16 5.31 -17.34
C ASP A 117 15.72 4.11 -16.47
N THR A 118 15.60 4.34 -15.17
CA THR A 118 15.17 3.34 -14.17
C THR A 118 13.69 3.48 -13.78
N SER A 119 12.91 4.32 -14.48
CA SER A 119 11.50 4.56 -14.17
C SER A 119 10.65 3.28 -14.31
N ALA A 120 10.94 2.44 -15.31
CA ALA A 120 10.24 1.18 -15.56
C ALA A 120 10.33 0.19 -14.38
N SER A 121 11.35 0.31 -13.53
CA SER A 121 11.53 -0.50 -12.32
C SER A 121 11.25 0.27 -11.02
N ASN A 122 10.65 1.47 -11.09
CA ASN A 122 10.52 2.38 -9.94
C ASN A 122 11.83 2.58 -9.17
N GLY A 123 12.96 2.74 -9.89
CA GLY A 123 14.30 2.67 -9.32
C GLY A 123 14.55 3.62 -8.16
N ASP A 124 14.19 4.90 -8.29
CA ASP A 124 14.40 5.90 -7.24
C ASP A 124 13.69 5.54 -5.92
N LEU A 125 12.42 5.10 -6.03
CA LEU A 125 11.64 4.72 -4.86
C LEU A 125 12.21 3.45 -4.21
N LEU A 126 12.56 2.45 -5.03
CA LEU A 126 13.19 1.23 -4.55
C LEU A 126 14.49 1.52 -3.78
N LEU A 127 15.41 2.29 -4.37
CA LEU A 127 16.69 2.61 -3.77
C LEU A 127 16.52 3.40 -2.47
N ARG A 128 15.58 4.37 -2.47
CA ARG A 128 15.23 5.14 -1.27
C ARG A 128 14.71 4.24 -0.15
N LEU A 129 13.72 3.38 -0.43
CA LEU A 129 13.17 2.48 0.58
C LEU A 129 14.19 1.45 1.07
N HIS A 130 15.00 0.89 0.19
CA HIS A 130 16.05 -0.05 0.58
C HIS A 130 17.11 0.61 1.48
N SER A 131 17.44 1.88 1.25
CA SER A 131 18.37 2.61 2.12
C SER A 131 17.84 2.79 3.56
N GLN A 132 16.52 2.87 3.72
CA GLN A 132 15.84 3.02 5.01
C GLN A 132 15.53 1.65 5.66
N TYR A 133 15.18 0.66 4.85
CA TYR A 133 14.74 -0.68 5.24
C TYR A 133 15.52 -1.77 4.50
N PRO A 134 16.83 -1.90 4.76
CA PRO A 134 17.67 -2.84 4.04
C PRO A 134 17.23 -4.29 4.30
N GLY A 135 17.00 -5.05 3.23
CA GLY A 135 16.58 -6.45 3.32
C GLY A 135 15.12 -6.64 3.76
N ASP A 136 14.27 -5.61 3.68
CA ASP A 136 12.85 -5.71 4.04
C ASP A 136 11.98 -6.04 2.82
N ILE A 137 11.03 -6.98 2.98
CA ILE A 137 10.09 -7.41 1.94
C ILE A 137 9.18 -6.26 1.46
N GLY A 138 8.96 -5.26 2.31
CA GLY A 138 8.23 -4.04 2.00
C GLY A 138 8.81 -3.26 0.82
N CYS A 139 10.10 -3.44 0.48
CA CYS A 139 10.68 -2.83 -0.71
C CYS A 139 10.06 -3.36 -2.02
N PHE A 140 9.48 -4.56 -2.01
CA PHE A 140 8.76 -5.13 -3.17
C PHE A 140 7.27 -4.73 -3.21
N THR A 141 6.69 -4.22 -2.13
CA THR A 141 5.25 -3.88 -2.12
C THR A 141 4.96 -2.67 -3.02
N ILE A 142 5.97 -1.84 -3.33
CA ILE A 142 5.85 -0.73 -4.28
C ILE A 142 5.37 -1.16 -5.66
N TYR A 143 5.62 -2.42 -6.07
CA TYR A 143 5.19 -2.95 -7.37
C TYR A 143 3.72 -3.37 -7.38
N PHE A 144 3.11 -3.52 -6.22
CA PHE A 144 1.70 -3.89 -6.04
C PHE A 144 0.83 -2.70 -5.63
N LEU A 145 1.40 -1.73 -4.91
CA LEU A 145 0.64 -0.63 -4.33
C LEU A 145 0.80 0.66 -5.12
N ASN A 146 -0.23 1.48 -5.18
CA ASN A 146 -0.13 2.82 -5.77
C ASN A 146 0.82 3.68 -4.94
N LEU A 147 1.74 4.40 -5.60
CA LEU A 147 2.39 5.55 -5.01
C LEU A 147 1.47 6.76 -5.18
N VAL A 148 0.87 7.22 -4.10
CA VAL A 148 0.01 8.40 -4.03
C VAL A 148 0.86 9.59 -3.60
N ARG A 149 0.72 10.69 -4.34
CA ARG A 149 1.31 11.98 -4.00
C ARG A 149 0.18 12.96 -3.75
N LEU A 150 0.23 13.64 -2.63
CA LEU A 150 -0.75 14.63 -2.21
C LEU A 150 -0.06 15.98 -2.11
N GLU A 151 -0.64 16.99 -2.74
CA GLU A 151 -0.30 18.39 -2.52
C GLU A 151 -0.93 18.90 -1.20
N PRO A 152 -0.39 19.97 -0.60
CA PRO A 152 -0.97 20.55 0.62
C PRO A 152 -2.49 20.81 0.50
N GLY A 153 -3.26 20.24 1.44
CA GLY A 153 -4.71 20.29 1.45
C GLY A 153 -5.40 19.13 0.71
N GLU A 154 -4.70 18.34 -0.09
CA GLU A 154 -5.25 17.07 -0.59
C GLU A 154 -5.25 16.02 0.52
N ALA A 155 -6.17 15.06 0.41
CA ALA A 155 -6.35 14.01 1.39
C ALA A 155 -6.41 12.64 0.75
N MET A 156 -6.21 11.61 1.56
CA MET A 156 -6.58 10.24 1.22
C MET A 156 -7.27 9.58 2.41
N PHE A 157 -8.30 8.79 2.12
CA PHE A 157 -8.99 7.97 3.10
C PHE A 157 -8.51 6.53 2.98
N LEU A 158 -8.18 5.93 4.10
CA LEU A 158 -7.64 4.59 4.20
C LEU A 158 -8.76 3.65 4.66
N GLY A 159 -9.32 2.95 3.68
CA GLY A 159 -10.38 1.98 3.93
C GLY A 159 -9.90 0.77 4.73
N ALA A 160 -10.84 0.11 5.38
CA ALA A 160 -10.54 -1.18 6.01
C ALA A 160 -10.04 -2.19 4.95
N ASN A 161 -9.09 -3.03 5.34
CA ASN A 161 -8.53 -4.09 4.51
C ASN A 161 -7.81 -3.59 3.24
N GLU A 162 -7.37 -2.33 3.25
CA GLU A 162 -6.55 -1.75 2.21
C GLU A 162 -5.11 -1.52 2.73
N PRO A 163 -4.09 -2.06 2.04
CA PRO A 163 -2.71 -1.90 2.49
C PRO A 163 -2.23 -0.48 2.17
N HIS A 164 -1.54 0.14 3.11
CA HIS A 164 -1.02 1.49 2.96
C HIS A 164 0.25 1.69 3.80
N ALA A 165 1.04 2.71 3.45
CA ALA A 165 2.23 3.14 4.21
C ALA A 165 2.57 4.60 3.90
N TYR A 166 2.77 5.44 4.91
CA TYR A 166 3.26 6.80 4.72
C TYR A 166 4.78 6.78 4.52
N LEU A 167 5.27 7.51 3.50
CA LEU A 167 6.67 7.48 3.09
C LEU A 167 7.40 8.80 3.36
N HIS A 168 6.74 9.94 3.13
CA HIS A 168 7.37 11.26 3.22
C HIS A 168 6.34 12.38 3.40
N GLY A 169 6.73 13.45 4.10
CA GLY A 169 5.93 14.66 4.29
C GLY A 169 5.20 14.73 5.63
N ASP A 170 4.61 15.88 5.90
CA ASP A 170 3.80 16.14 7.10
C ASP A 170 2.31 16.09 6.75
N CYS A 171 1.50 15.52 7.63
CA CYS A 171 0.05 15.43 7.46
C CYS A 171 -0.71 15.61 8.79
N VAL A 172 -1.98 15.99 8.68
CA VAL A 172 -2.97 15.76 9.74
C VAL A 172 -3.51 14.36 9.55
N GLU A 173 -3.47 13.55 10.60
CA GLU A 173 -4.08 12.23 10.63
C GLU A 173 -5.25 12.19 11.61
N CYS A 174 -6.36 11.59 11.18
CA CYS A 174 -7.48 11.24 12.05
C CYS A 174 -7.87 9.79 11.84
N MET A 175 -8.18 9.10 12.92
CA MET A 175 -8.49 7.68 12.91
C MET A 175 -9.50 7.33 14.00
N ALA A 176 -10.22 6.22 13.82
CA ALA A 176 -10.97 5.64 14.92
C ALA A 176 -10.03 5.22 16.06
N CYS A 177 -10.57 5.13 17.29
CA CYS A 177 -9.83 4.70 18.47
C CYS A 177 -9.48 3.20 18.39
N SER A 178 -8.38 2.86 17.71
CA SER A 178 -7.83 1.50 17.61
C SER A 178 -6.33 1.55 17.32
N ASP A 179 -5.58 0.60 17.87
CA ASP A 179 -4.16 0.38 17.57
C ASP A 179 -3.92 -0.92 16.77
N ASN A 180 -5.00 -1.56 16.29
CA ASN A 180 -4.91 -2.78 15.49
C ASN A 180 -4.22 -2.54 14.15
N THR A 181 -3.04 -3.15 13.96
CA THR A 181 -2.26 -3.01 12.73
C THR A 181 -1.76 -4.37 12.24
N VAL A 182 -2.20 -4.79 11.05
CA VAL A 182 -1.62 -5.93 10.32
C VAL A 182 -0.58 -5.39 9.35
N ARG A 183 0.70 -5.69 9.59
CA ARG A 183 1.83 -5.11 8.84
C ARG A 183 2.18 -5.95 7.61
N ALA A 184 2.78 -5.31 6.60
CA ALA A 184 3.17 -5.94 5.34
C ALA A 184 4.65 -5.71 4.96
N GLY A 185 5.46 -5.17 5.85
CA GLY A 185 6.87 -4.82 5.61
C GLY A 185 7.18 -3.40 6.06
N LEU A 186 8.37 -2.91 5.69
CA LEU A 186 8.97 -1.65 6.11
C LEU A 186 8.96 -1.51 7.64
N THR A 187 9.29 -2.60 8.34
CA THR A 187 9.13 -2.67 9.79
C THR A 187 9.99 -3.75 10.43
N PRO A 188 10.57 -3.49 11.62
CA PRO A 188 11.17 -4.55 12.44
C PRO A 188 10.12 -5.30 13.29
N LYS A 189 8.86 -4.85 13.31
CA LYS A 189 7.79 -5.41 14.16
C LYS A 189 7.22 -6.70 13.58
N PHE A 190 6.38 -7.39 14.38
CA PHE A 190 5.67 -8.59 13.97
C PHE A 190 4.82 -8.37 12.70
N ILE A 191 4.87 -9.34 11.79
CA ILE A 191 4.15 -9.40 10.52
C ILE A 191 3.31 -10.69 10.52
N ASP A 192 1.98 -10.53 10.64
CA ASP A 192 1.03 -11.63 10.52
C ASP A 192 0.67 -11.88 9.06
N VAL A 193 1.53 -12.62 8.35
CA VAL A 193 1.40 -12.87 6.91
C VAL A 193 0.09 -13.59 6.55
N LEU A 194 -0.39 -14.49 7.41
CA LEU A 194 -1.60 -15.25 7.14
C LEU A 194 -2.82 -14.33 7.19
N THR A 195 -3.00 -13.60 8.29
CA THR A 195 -4.09 -12.63 8.43
C THR A 195 -4.03 -11.57 7.34
N LEU A 196 -2.84 -11.06 7.04
CA LEU A 196 -2.63 -10.09 5.95
C LEU A 196 -3.17 -10.60 4.63
N CYS A 197 -2.74 -11.78 4.18
CA CYS A 197 -3.12 -12.28 2.85
C CYS A 197 -4.59 -12.72 2.75
N GLU A 198 -5.26 -12.93 3.88
CA GLU A 198 -6.67 -13.29 3.94
C GLU A 198 -7.58 -12.06 4.01
N MET A 199 -7.17 -11.02 4.72
CA MET A 199 -8.03 -9.89 5.00
C MET A 199 -8.12 -8.88 3.85
N LEU A 200 -7.06 -8.71 3.05
CA LEU A 200 -7.00 -7.65 2.04
C LEU A 200 -8.09 -7.79 0.97
N ASN A 201 -8.58 -6.65 0.47
CA ASN A 201 -9.71 -6.62 -0.48
C ASN A 201 -9.34 -7.00 -1.94
N TYR A 202 -8.05 -6.96 -2.29
CA TYR A 202 -7.53 -7.21 -3.65
C TYR A 202 -8.34 -6.54 -4.76
N THR A 203 -8.72 -5.28 -4.54
CA THR A 203 -9.50 -4.46 -5.47
C THR A 203 -8.57 -3.41 -6.10
N PRO A 204 -7.96 -3.70 -7.26
CA PRO A 204 -7.03 -2.78 -7.93
C PRO A 204 -7.78 -1.55 -8.45
N ALA A 205 -7.18 -0.37 -8.29
CA ALA A 205 -7.75 0.89 -8.73
C ALA A 205 -6.63 1.91 -9.02
N PRO A 206 -6.85 2.89 -9.91
CA PRO A 206 -5.85 3.93 -10.19
C PRO A 206 -5.58 4.77 -8.94
N SER A 207 -4.36 5.31 -8.83
CA SER A 207 -3.94 6.16 -7.70
C SER A 207 -4.84 7.37 -7.49
N SER A 208 -5.41 7.93 -8.56
CA SER A 208 -6.37 9.05 -8.49
C SER A 208 -7.64 8.72 -7.72
N SER A 209 -8.03 7.45 -7.65
CA SER A 209 -9.18 7.01 -6.83
C SER A 209 -8.88 6.99 -5.33
N LYS A 210 -7.62 7.19 -4.93
CA LYS A 210 -7.18 7.26 -3.54
C LYS A 210 -7.18 8.68 -2.99
N ILE A 211 -7.31 9.69 -3.88
CA ILE A 211 -7.45 11.08 -3.47
C ILE A 211 -8.88 11.27 -2.97
N PHE A 212 -9.01 11.65 -1.70
CA PHE A 212 -10.27 11.95 -1.07
C PHE A 212 -10.60 13.45 -1.26
N PRO A 213 -11.71 13.79 -1.92
CA PRO A 213 -12.03 15.18 -2.22
C PRO A 213 -12.52 15.93 -0.98
N ALA A 214 -12.06 17.17 -0.80
CA ALA A 214 -12.67 18.12 0.13
C ALA A 214 -13.92 18.74 -0.51
N THR A 215 -14.98 18.91 0.28
CA THR A 215 -16.18 19.65 -0.15
C THR A 215 -16.18 21.03 0.49
N GLN A 216 -16.20 22.09 -0.31
CA GLN A 216 -16.33 23.46 0.20
C GLN A 216 -17.74 23.70 0.77
N SER A 217 -17.81 24.32 1.94
CA SER A 217 -19.06 24.68 2.60
C SER A 217 -19.85 25.71 1.79
N GLN A 218 -21.16 25.53 1.70
CA GLN A 218 -22.07 26.48 1.06
C GLN A 218 -22.38 27.69 1.95
N LEU A 219 -22.12 27.60 3.26
CA LEU A 219 -22.38 28.66 4.23
C LEU A 219 -21.18 29.59 4.42
N ASP A 220 -19.96 29.08 4.23
CA ASP A 220 -18.72 29.82 4.39
C ASP A 220 -17.66 29.29 3.41
N PRO A 221 -17.25 30.07 2.39
CA PRO A 221 -16.22 29.68 1.42
C PRO A 221 -14.85 29.40 2.06
N SER A 222 -14.60 29.87 3.28
CA SER A 222 -13.37 29.65 4.04
C SER A 222 -13.29 28.23 4.62
N VAL A 223 -14.39 27.47 4.55
CA VAL A 223 -14.54 26.18 5.22
C VAL A 223 -14.57 25.03 4.20
N TYR A 224 -13.71 24.04 4.41
CA TYR A 224 -13.64 22.80 3.63
C TYR A 224 -13.88 21.60 4.53
N LEU A 225 -14.70 20.66 4.07
CA LEU A 225 -15.10 19.46 4.80
C LEU A 225 -14.51 18.21 4.15
N TYR A 226 -13.86 17.38 4.97
CA TYR A 226 -13.44 16.02 4.63
C TYR A 226 -14.30 15.06 5.45
N ASP A 227 -15.30 14.45 4.81
CA ASP A 227 -16.33 13.62 5.44
C ASP A 227 -16.28 12.18 4.90
N PRO A 228 -15.35 11.35 5.40
CA PRO A 228 -15.22 9.97 4.93
C PRO A 228 -16.48 9.17 5.28
N PRO A 229 -16.75 8.05 4.58
CA PRO A 229 -17.97 7.26 4.76
C PRO A 229 -17.92 6.38 6.02
N VAL A 230 -17.57 6.97 7.15
CA VAL A 230 -17.50 6.34 8.48
C VAL A 230 -18.13 7.25 9.52
N PRO A 231 -18.80 6.70 10.55
CA PRO A 231 -19.42 7.52 11.59
C PRO A 231 -18.41 8.07 12.60
N ASP A 232 -17.17 7.59 12.57
CA ASP A 232 -16.15 7.82 13.61
C ASP A 232 -15.63 9.26 13.64
N PHE A 233 -15.50 9.92 12.48
CA PHE A 233 -14.94 11.27 12.39
C PHE A 233 -15.27 11.98 11.07
N ALA A 234 -15.22 13.32 11.11
CA ALA A 234 -15.10 14.20 9.96
C ALA A 234 -14.12 15.34 10.30
N ILE A 235 -13.43 15.90 9.31
CA ILE A 235 -12.44 16.98 9.53
C ILE A 235 -12.88 18.24 8.80
N MET A 236 -12.86 19.37 9.51
CA MET A 236 -13.12 20.69 8.95
C MET A 236 -11.82 21.50 8.89
N LYS A 237 -11.40 21.90 7.69
CA LYS A 237 -10.32 22.87 7.46
C LYS A 237 -10.94 24.26 7.33
N ILE A 238 -10.39 25.23 8.07
CA ILE A 238 -10.74 26.65 7.94
C ILE A 238 -9.51 27.39 7.42
N GLU A 239 -9.65 28.12 6.32
CA GLU A 239 -8.59 28.89 5.66
C GLU A 239 -8.99 30.37 5.63
N VAL A 240 -8.27 31.21 6.38
CA VAL A 240 -8.56 32.64 6.60
C VAL A 240 -7.52 33.53 5.93
#